data_AF-A0A7Z0RH19-F1
#
_entry.id   AF-A0A7Z0RH19-F1
#
_cell.length_a   1.000
_cell.length_b   1.000
_cell.length_c   1.000
_cell.angle_alpha   90.00
_cell.angle_beta   90.00
_cell.angle_gamma   90.00
#
_symmetry.space_group_name_H-M   'P 1'
#
loop_
_entity.id
_entity.type
_entity.pdbx_description
1 polymer ?
#
loop_
_entity_poly.entity_id
_entity_poly.type
_entity_poly.pdbx_seq_one_letter_code
_entity_poly.pdbx_strand_id
1 'polypeptide(L)'
;MRERYCRVCGGWHQLDKWPHNCMPVQNPAQSDLPAPHFVSDSIDIQSMHDGRHYTSKAKLRSAYRAAGVVEIGNEKPQPMATPKADRNEIRKELRRVYAEYNA
;
A
#
# COMPACT_ATOMS: atom_id res chain seq x y z
N MET A 1 1.68 -37.61 0.32
CA MET A 1 1.89 -36.61 1.40
C MET A 1 2.43 -35.35 0.74
N ARG A 2 1.73 -34.22 0.81
CA ARG A 2 2.20 -32.96 0.21
C ARG A 2 2.79 -32.10 1.32
N GLU A 3 4.07 -31.74 1.16
CA GLU A 3 4.79 -30.88 2.10
C GLU A 3 5.11 -29.53 1.46
N ARG A 4 5.17 -28.49 2.28
CA ARG A 4 5.55 -27.15 1.87
C ARG A 4 6.58 -26.57 2.84
N TYR A 5 7.59 -25.91 2.29
CA TYR A 5 8.57 -25.16 3.06
C TYR A 5 7.93 -23.92 3.72
N CYS A 6 8.13 -23.80 5.03
CA CYS A 6 7.58 -22.71 5.85
C CYS A 6 8.54 -21.52 5.87
N ARG A 7 8.06 -20.33 5.48
CA ARG A 7 8.83 -19.09 5.53
C ARG A 7 8.94 -18.46 6.92
N VAL A 8 8.19 -18.96 7.90
CA VAL A 8 8.19 -18.45 9.28
C VAL A 8 9.28 -19.11 10.12
N CYS A 9 9.35 -20.45 10.09
CA CYS A 9 10.32 -21.23 10.89
C CYS A 9 11.47 -21.84 10.08
N GLY A 10 11.39 -21.82 8.74
CA GLY A 10 12.41 -22.42 7.86
C GLY A 10 12.39 -23.94 7.76
N GLY A 11 11.33 -24.62 8.23
CA GLY A 11 11.16 -26.07 8.17
C GLY A 11 10.19 -26.55 7.10
N TRP A 12 10.14 -27.87 6.87
CA TRP A 12 9.14 -28.52 6.02
C TRP A 12 7.94 -28.98 6.85
N HIS A 13 6.72 -28.68 6.40
CA HIS A 13 5.48 -29.09 7.07
C HIS A 13 4.51 -29.74 6.11
N GLN A 14 3.71 -30.67 6.63
CA GLN A 14 2.59 -31.24 5.90
C GLN A 14 1.48 -30.19 5.74
N LEU A 15 0.95 -30.05 4.52
CA LEU A 15 -0.08 -29.07 4.20
C LEU A 15 -1.36 -29.25 5.04
N ASP A 16 -1.76 -30.49 5.29
CA ASP A 16 -2.97 -30.83 6.04
C ASP A 16 -2.81 -30.69 7.57
N LYS A 17 -1.57 -30.53 8.06
CA LYS A 17 -1.23 -30.41 9.49
C LYS A 17 -0.28 -29.23 9.71
N TRP A 18 -0.65 -28.07 9.18
CA TRP A 18 0.17 -26.87 9.31
C TRP A 18 0.18 -26.38 10.77
N PRO A 19 1.36 -26.18 11.40
CA PRO A 19 1.42 -25.72 12.79
C PRO A 19 0.81 -24.33 12.95
N HIS A 20 0.01 -24.11 13.99
CA HIS A 20 -0.60 -22.81 14.27
C HIS A 20 0.43 -21.68 14.44
N ASN A 21 1.57 -21.96 15.09
CA ASN A 21 2.67 -20.99 15.25
C ASN A 21 3.34 -20.61 13.92
N CYS A 22 3.11 -21.39 12.86
CA CYS A 22 3.63 -21.16 11.52
C CYS A 22 2.57 -20.60 10.56
N MET A 23 1.35 -20.32 11.03
CA MET A 23 0.36 -19.62 10.22
C MET A 23 0.82 -18.18 9.97
N PRO A 24 0.62 -17.65 8.76
CA PRO A 24 0.91 -16.25 8.50
C PRO A 24 0.06 -15.37 9.43
N VAL A 25 0.69 -14.35 10.01
CA VAL A 25 -0.02 -13.34 10.81
C VAL A 25 -1.03 -12.65 9.89
N GLN A 26 -2.27 -12.51 10.38
CA GLN A 26 -3.30 -11.77 9.68
C GLN A 26 -2.84 -10.33 9.47
N ASN A 27 -2.82 -9.88 8.22
CA ASN A 27 -2.54 -8.49 7.91
C ASN A 27 -3.83 -7.69 8.12
N PRO A 28 -3.93 -6.82 9.14
CA PRO A 28 -5.16 -6.08 9.41
C PRO A 28 -5.51 -5.07 8.30
N ALA A 29 -4.57 -4.74 7.41
CA ALA A 29 -4.82 -3.91 6.24
C ALA A 29 -5.35 -4.70 5.03
N GLN A 30 -5.35 -6.04 5.09
CA GLN A 30 -5.84 -6.89 4.01
C GLN A 30 -7.35 -7.14 4.17
N SER A 31 -8.11 -6.93 3.10
CA SER A 31 -9.52 -7.29 3.06
C SER A 31 -9.72 -8.80 3.13
N ASP A 32 -10.82 -9.23 3.74
CA ASP A 32 -11.26 -10.64 3.77
C ASP A 32 -11.50 -11.23 2.37
N LEU A 33 -11.77 -10.37 1.38
CA LEU A 33 -11.91 -10.75 -0.03
C LEU A 33 -10.85 -10.03 -0.87
N PRO A 34 -9.58 -10.50 -0.84
CA PRO A 34 -8.51 -9.87 -1.58
C PRO A 34 -8.72 -10.10 -3.08
N ALA A 35 -9.23 -9.08 -3.78
CA ALA A 35 -9.28 -9.02 -5.23
C ALA A 35 -8.11 -8.18 -5.77
N PRO A 36 -7.52 -8.55 -6.92
CA PRO A 36 -6.57 -7.68 -7.60
C PRO A 36 -7.23 -6.33 -7.91
N HIS A 37 -6.59 -5.23 -7.51
CA HIS A 37 -7.03 -3.91 -7.91
C HIS A 37 -6.80 -3.74 -9.43
N PHE A 38 -7.87 -3.55 -10.19
CA PHE A 38 -7.83 -3.42 -11.64
C PHE A 38 -8.30 -2.04 -12.07
N VAL A 39 -7.42 -1.32 -12.79
CA VAL A 39 -7.75 -0.04 -13.41
C VAL A 39 -7.76 -0.24 -14.92
N SER A 40 -8.94 -0.14 -15.54
CA SER A 40 -9.06 -0.26 -16.99
C SER A 40 -8.59 1.02 -17.70
N ASP A 41 -7.87 0.87 -18.81
CA ASP A 41 -7.56 1.96 -19.74
C ASP A 41 -8.73 2.30 -20.68
N SER A 42 -9.68 1.37 -20.86
CA SER A 42 -10.82 1.56 -21.76
C SER A 42 -11.73 2.70 -21.27
N ILE A 43 -12.13 3.55 -22.21
CA ILE A 43 -13.14 4.61 -22.03
C ILE A 43 -13.87 4.80 -23.36
N ASP A 44 -14.98 5.52 -23.40
CA ASP A 44 -15.53 6.07 -24.64
C ASP A 44 -15.93 7.52 -24.37
N ILE A 45 -15.13 8.45 -24.88
CA ILE A 45 -15.30 9.88 -24.61
C ILE A 45 -14.85 10.73 -25.79
N GLN A 46 -15.58 11.80 -26.05
CA GLN A 46 -15.15 12.84 -26.98
C GLN A 46 -14.26 13.84 -26.23
N SER A 47 -13.07 14.08 -26.78
CA SER A 47 -12.15 15.11 -26.29
C SER A 47 -12.70 16.49 -26.61
N MET A 48 -12.69 17.39 -25.62
CA MET A 48 -13.12 18.79 -25.81
C MET A 48 -12.03 19.65 -26.43
N HIS A 49 -10.79 19.16 -26.49
CA HIS A 49 -9.69 19.90 -27.09
C HIS A 49 -9.70 19.83 -28.62
N ASP A 50 -9.94 18.64 -29.17
CA ASP A 50 -9.85 18.35 -30.62
C ASP A 50 -11.12 17.72 -31.22
N GLY A 51 -12.16 17.49 -30.40
CA GLY A 51 -13.44 16.92 -30.84
C GLY A 51 -13.41 15.44 -31.22
N ARG A 52 -12.28 14.74 -31.03
CA ARG A 52 -12.13 13.33 -31.43
C ARG A 52 -12.63 12.38 -30.34
N HIS A 53 -13.19 11.24 -30.75
CA HIS A 53 -13.52 10.15 -29.83
C HIS A 53 -12.28 9.31 -29.49
N TYR A 54 -12.10 9.04 -28.20
CA TYR A 54 -11.01 8.23 -27.66
C TYR A 54 -11.56 7.01 -26.92
N THR A 55 -10.97 5.85 -27.24
CA THR A 55 -11.29 4.59 -26.56
C THR A 55 -10.30 4.18 -25.46
N SER A 56 -9.24 4.98 -25.27
CA SER A 56 -8.13 4.73 -24.36
C SER A 56 -7.79 6.01 -23.61
N LYS A 57 -7.74 5.92 -22.28
CA LYS A 57 -7.38 7.03 -21.39
C LYS A 57 -5.93 7.47 -21.65
N ALA A 58 -5.01 6.53 -21.84
CA ALA A 58 -3.62 6.83 -22.16
C ALA A 58 -3.48 7.64 -23.47
N LYS A 59 -4.23 7.28 -24.51
CA LYS A 59 -4.23 8.03 -25.77
C LYS A 59 -4.79 9.44 -25.61
N LEU A 60 -5.92 9.60 -24.90
CA LEU A 60 -6.51 10.90 -24.61
C LEU A 60 -5.51 11.82 -23.89
N ARG A 61 -4.87 11.31 -22.83
CA ARG A 61 -3.85 12.04 -22.06
C ARG A 61 -2.62 12.39 -22.88
N SER A 62 -2.21 11.55 -23.83
CA SER A 62 -1.11 11.85 -24.73
C SER A 62 -1.43 13.02 -25.67
N ALA A 63 -2.67 13.07 -26.18
CA ALA A 63 -3.14 14.16 -27.04
C ALA A 63 -3.23 15.48 -26.27
N TYR A 64 -3.79 15.45 -25.05
CA TYR A 64 -3.83 16.62 -24.16
C TYR A 64 -2.45 17.18 -23.84
N ARG A 65 -1.48 16.32 -23.50
CA ARG A 65 -0.10 16.76 -23.25
C ARG A 65 0.55 17.37 -24.50
N ALA A 66 0.33 16.79 -25.68
CA ALA A 66 0.85 17.33 -26.94
C ALA A 66 0.25 18.71 -27.28
N ALA A 67 -0.99 18.95 -26.85
CA ALA A 67 -1.68 20.23 -26.98
C ALA A 67 -1.29 21.29 -25.92
N GLY A 68 -0.40 20.95 -24.99
CA GLY A 68 0.00 21.84 -23.89
C GLY A 68 -1.03 21.91 -22.75
N VAL A 69 -2.02 21.02 -22.71
CA VAL A 69 -2.96 20.93 -21.59
C VAL A 69 -2.27 20.29 -20.38
N VAL A 70 -2.48 20.89 -19.21
CA VAL A 70 -1.98 20.38 -17.93
C VAL A 70 -3.09 19.58 -17.23
N GLU A 71 -2.80 18.34 -16.87
CA GLU A 71 -3.70 17.51 -16.08
C GLU A 71 -3.66 17.92 -14.61
N ILE A 72 -4.80 18.37 -14.08
CA ILE A 72 -4.99 18.71 -12.66
C ILE A 72 -5.51 17.48 -11.92
N GLY A 73 -5.10 17.30 -10.66
CA GLY A 73 -5.58 16.23 -9.76
C GLY A 73 -4.69 14.98 -9.73
N ASN A 74 -3.55 15.00 -10.42
CA ASN A 74 -2.51 13.96 -10.34
C ASN A 74 -1.22 14.48 -9.70
N GLU A 75 -1.32 15.57 -8.95
CA GLU A 75 -0.21 16.13 -8.18
C GLU A 75 0.16 15.16 -7.05
N LYS A 76 1.45 14.99 -6.79
CA LYS A 76 1.88 14.23 -5.61
C LYS A 76 1.48 15.03 -4.36
N PRO A 77 0.72 14.43 -3.42
CA PRO A 77 0.43 15.11 -2.17
C PRO A 77 1.73 15.47 -1.48
N GLN A 78 1.83 16.71 -1.00
CA GLN A 78 3.03 17.14 -0.28
C GLN A 78 3.12 16.35 1.03
N PRO A 79 4.31 15.81 1.38
CA PRO A 79 4.48 15.09 2.63
C PRO A 79 4.21 16.04 3.80
N MET A 80 3.31 15.65 4.69
CA MET A 80 3.12 16.38 5.94
C MET A 80 4.38 16.23 6.79
N ALA A 81 4.97 17.35 7.21
CA ALA A 81 6.10 17.32 8.13
C ALA A 81 5.62 16.75 9.47
N THR A 82 6.03 15.53 9.79
CA THR A 82 5.81 14.98 11.13
C THR A 82 6.74 15.71 12.10
N PRO A 83 6.23 16.19 13.25
CA PRO A 83 7.08 16.81 14.25
C PRO A 83 8.12 15.78 14.70
N LYS A 84 9.39 16.19 14.77
CA LYS A 84 10.46 15.32 15.22
C LYS A 84 10.23 14.98 16.68
N ALA A 85 10.11 13.69 16.99
CA ALA A 85 9.98 13.23 18.36
C ALA A 85 11.21 13.66 19.19
N ASP A 86 10.97 14.25 20.36
CA ASP A 86 12.03 14.58 21.31
C ASP A 86 12.52 13.30 22.00
N ARG A 87 13.68 12.81 21.57
CA ARG A 87 14.28 11.58 22.06
C ARG A 87 14.66 11.69 23.53
N ASN A 88 14.95 12.89 24.04
CA ASN A 88 15.39 13.07 25.42
C ASN A 88 14.20 12.95 26.38
N GLU A 89 13.08 13.59 26.06
CA GLU A 89 11.85 13.46 26.86
C GLU A 89 11.32 12.03 26.86
N ILE A 90 11.30 11.35 25.70
CA ILE A 90 10.93 9.93 25.64
C ILE A 90 11.81 9.08 26.55
N ARG A 91 13.13 9.33 26.54
CA ARG A 91 14.08 8.55 27.35
C ARG A 91 13.93 8.83 28.85
N LYS A 92 13.63 10.07 29.22
CA LYS A 92 13.39 10.49 30.60
C LYS A 92 12.12 9.83 31.14
N GLU A 93 11.05 9.84 30.35
CA GLU A 93 9.78 9.21 30.71
C GLU A 93 9.92 7.69 30.86
N LEU A 94 10.60 7.04 29.92
CA LEU A 94 10.88 5.60 30.00
C LEU A 94 11.67 5.22 31.26
N ARG A 95 12.64 6.05 31.68
CA ARG A 95 13.36 5.81 32.96
C ARG A 95 12.44 5.95 34.17
N ARG A 96 11.56 6.96 34.18
CA ARG A 96 10.61 7.17 35.28
C ARG A 96 9.69 5.96 35.42
N VAL A 97 9.03 5.56 34.34
CA VAL A 97 8.11 4.41 34.31
C VAL A 97 8.82 3.11 34.71
N TYR A 98 10.05 2.90 34.22
CA TYR A 98 10.83 1.71 34.59
C TYR A 98 11.22 1.69 36.07
N ALA A 99 11.53 2.85 36.66
CA ALA A 99 11.80 2.95 38.09
C ALA A 99 10.54 2.69 38.93
N GLU A 100 9.39 3.24 38.53
CA GLU A 100 8.09 3.01 39.17
C GLU A 100 7.67 1.53 39.10
N TYR A 101 7.93 0.83 37.99
CA TYR A 101 7.56 -0.57 37.82
C TYR A 101 8.42 -1.55 38.65
N ASN A 102 9.68 -1.20 38.93
CA ASN A 102 10.62 -2.05 39.68
C ASN A 102 10.73 -1.68 41.17
N ALA A 103 9.92 -0.73 41.65
CA ALA A 103 9.81 -0.35 43.05
C ALA A 103 8.72 -1.18 43.74
#